data_AF-A0A7X1WRI7-F1
#
_entry.id   AF-A0A7X1WRI7-F1
#
_cell.length_a   1.000
_cell.length_b   1.000
_cell.length_c   1.000
_cell.angle_alpha   90.00
_cell.angle_beta   90.00
_cell.angle_gamma   90.00
#
_symmetry.space_group_name_H-M   'P 1'
#
loop_
_entity.id
_entity.type
_entity.pdbx_description
1 polymer ?
#
loop_
_entity_poly.entity_id
_entity_poly.type
_entity_poly.pdbx_seq_one_letter_code
_entity_poly.pdbx_strand_id
1 'polypeptide(L)' 'MPLEFSWQLPLCAAGAAPDWTAQPGHWIQLAQAVEYAGVDGLWIPGGSQCADSLGVAAALCAH' A
#
# COMPACT_ATOMS: atom_id res chain seq x y z
N MET A 1 -21.51 10.34 -13.66
CA MET A 1 -20.10 10.25 -13.24
C MET A 1 -19.95 8.97 -12.42
N PRO A 2 -18.98 8.10 -12.72
CA PRO A 2 -18.68 6.94 -11.87
C PRO A 2 -18.03 7.39 -10.54
N LEU A 3 -18.16 6.55 -9.51
CA LEU A 3 -17.47 6.73 -8.23
C LEU A 3 -16.08 6.12 -8.34
N GLU A 4 -15.06 6.84 -7.87
CA GLU A 4 -13.69 6.33 -7.78
C GLU A 4 -13.42 5.86 -6.36
N PHE A 5 -13.02 4.60 -6.22
CA PHE A 5 -12.63 4.03 -4.94
C PHE A 5 -11.12 4.00 -4.85
N SER A 6 -10.59 4.48 -3.73
CA SER A 6 -9.15 4.44 -3.48
C SER A 6 -8.87 3.83 -2.11
N TRP A 7 -7.81 3.03 -2.03
CA TRP A 7 -7.45 2.32 -0.81
C TRP A 7 -6.05 2.72 -0.33
N GLN A 8 -5.87 2.87 0.99
CA GLN A 8 -4.60 3.26 1.58
C GLN A 8 -3.85 2.04 2.12
N LEU A 9 -2.59 1.87 1.71
CA LEU A 9 -1.74 0.81 2.23
C LEU A 9 -1.49 1.01 3.75
N PRO A 10 -1.60 -0.05 4.56
CA PRO A 10 -1.36 0.02 6.00
C PRO A 10 0.14 -0.05 6.28
N LEU A 11 0.92 0.95 5.82
CA LEU A 11 2.38 0.97 5.95
C LEU A 11 2.88 1.58 7.26
N CYS A 12 1.97 2.10 8.08
CA CYS A 12 2.27 2.75 9.34
C CYS A 12 1.93 1.82 10.50
N ALA A 13 2.78 1.79 11.53
CA ALA A 13 2.55 0.97 12.71
C ALA A 13 1.35 1.51 13.52
N ALA A 14 0.14 1.01 13.25
CA ALA A 14 -1.03 1.30 14.07
C ALA A 14 -1.06 0.42 15.32
N GLY A 15 -0.06 0.55 16.21
CA GLY A 15 -0.02 0.02 17.59
C GLY A 15 -0.09 -1.52 17.80
N ALA A 16 -0.57 -2.29 16.83
CA ALA A 16 -0.80 -3.73 16.89
C ALA A 16 -0.83 -4.40 15.49
N ALA A 17 -0.48 -3.66 14.43
CA ALA A 17 -0.32 -4.27 13.11
C ALA A 17 1.04 -4.99 13.08
N PRO A 18 1.09 -6.27 12.67
CA PRO A 18 2.34 -7.01 12.56
C PRO A 18 3.31 -6.29 11.60
N ASP A 19 4.60 -6.61 11.69
CA ASP A 19 5.74 -6.05 10.92
C ASP A 19 5.67 -6.33 9.39
N TRP A 20 4.47 -6.52 8.86
CA TRP A 20 4.14 -6.74 7.47
C TRP A 20 4.48 -5.52 6.62
N THR A 21 4.56 -4.34 7.25
CA THR A 21 4.91 -3.07 6.63
C THR A 21 6.36 -3.00 6.17
N ALA A 22 7.23 -3.95 6.56
CA ALA A 22 8.65 -3.96 6.21
C ALA A 22 9.03 -4.95 5.09
N GLN A 23 8.06 -5.66 4.49
CA GLN A 23 8.33 -6.72 3.50
C GLN A 23 7.75 -6.38 2.11
N PRO A 24 8.59 -6.15 1.07
CA PRO A 24 8.13 -5.79 -0.27
C PRO A 24 7.14 -6.78 -0.90
N GLY A 25 7.31 -8.08 -0.64
CA GLY A 25 6.40 -9.11 -1.17
C GLY A 25 4.95 -8.96 -0.71
N HIS A 26 4.72 -8.48 0.52
CA HIS A 26 3.37 -8.25 1.03
C HIS A 26 2.70 -7.02 0.41
N TRP A 27 3.48 -5.97 0.13
CA TRP A 27 2.95 -4.77 -0.54
C TRP A 27 2.43 -5.12 -1.94
N ILE A 28 3.19 -5.94 -2.67
CA ILE A 28 2.84 -6.41 -4.01
C ILE A 28 1.54 -7.23 -3.97
N GLN A 29 1.43 -8.20 -3.05
CA GLN A 29 0.22 -9.01 -2.91
C GLN A 29 -1.02 -8.16 -2.59
N LEU A 30 -0.86 -7.14 -1.75
CA LEU A 30 -1.94 -6.20 -1.44
C LEU A 30 -2.33 -5.36 -2.65
N ALA A 31 -1.36 -4.81 -3.38
CA ALA A 31 -1.63 -4.04 -4.58
C ALA A 31 -2.39 -4.87 -5.63
N GLN A 32 -1.98 -6.13 -5.83
CA GLN A 32 -2.68 -7.06 -6.72
C GLN A 32 -4.10 -7.37 -6.25
N ALA A 33 -4.33 -7.55 -4.94
CA ALA A 33 -5.66 -7.79 -4.40
C ALA A 33 -6.58 -6.56 -4.56
N VAL A 34 -6.03 -5.35 -4.40
CA VAL A 34 -6.73 -4.08 -4.59
C VAL A 34 -7.11 -3.90 -6.07
N GLU A 35 -6.19 -4.19 -6.99
CA GLU A 35 -6.47 -4.17 -8.42
C GLU A 35 -7.54 -5.20 -8.82
N TYR A 36 -7.43 -6.44 -8.32
CA TYR A 36 -8.43 -7.49 -8.56
C TYR A 36 -9.82 -7.12 -8.03
N ALA A 37 -9.89 -6.37 -6.92
CA ALA A 37 -11.14 -5.87 -6.35
C ALA A 37 -11.76 -4.71 -7.15
N GLY A 38 -11.09 -4.21 -8.18
CA GLY A 38 -11.57 -3.11 -9.03
C GLY A 38 -11.48 -1.75 -8.35
N VAL A 39 -10.51 -1.56 -7.45
CA VAL A 39 -10.24 -0.27 -6.80
C VAL A 39 -9.38 0.58 -7.75
N ASP A 40 -9.82 1.81 -8.00
CA ASP A 40 -9.23 2.70 -9.00
C ASP A 40 -7.88 3.31 -8.58
N GLY A 41 -7.62 3.40 -7.27
CA GLY A 41 -6.42 4.06 -6.76
C GLY A 41 -5.82 3.44 -5.50
N LEU A 42 -4.50 3.53 -5.40
CA LEU A 42 -3.73 3.10 -4.23
C LEU A 42 -3.00 4.29 -3.61
N TRP A 43 -3.20 4.50 -2.31
CA TRP A 43 -2.53 5.56 -1.53
C TRP A 43 -1.41 4.99 -0.69
N ILE A 44 -0.23 5.61 -0.79
CA ILE A 44 0.98 5.25 -0.05
C ILE A 44 1.20 6.32 1.03
N PRO A 45 0.89 6.05 2.31
CA PRO A 45 1.10 7.03 3.36
C PRO A 45 2.60 7.28 3.59
N GLY A 46 2.97 8.54 3.75
CA GLY A 46 4.31 8.95 4.17
C GLY A 46 4.32 9.46 5.61
N GLY A 47 5.45 9.30 6.30
CA GLY A 47 5.62 9.81 7.66
C GLY A 47 6.72 9.07 8.42
N SER A 48 7.20 9.64 9.53
CA SER A 48 8.28 9.07 10.35
C SER A 48 7.96 7.73 11.00
N GLN A 49 6.68 7.35 11.06
CA GLN A 49 6.20 6.08 11.61
C GLN A 49 5.73 5.09 10.54
N CYS A 50 5.97 5.41 9.27
CA CYS A 50 5.55 4.63 8.11
C CYS A 50 6.76 4.13 7.33
N ALA A 51 6.59 3.07 6.54
CA ALA A 51 7.58 2.68 5.54
C ALA A 51 7.86 3.83 4.55
N ASP A 52 9.07 3.88 3.99
CA ASP A 52 9.44 4.89 3.01
C ASP A 52 8.51 4.86 1.80
N SER A 53 7.71 5.91 1.62
CA SER A 53 6.63 5.92 0.64
C SER A 53 7.16 5.85 -0.80
N LEU A 54 8.33 6.45 -1.08
CA LEU A 54 8.95 6.38 -2.39
C LEU A 54 9.52 4.98 -2.69
N GLY A 55 10.16 4.34 -1.72
CA GLY A 55 10.65 2.98 -1.84
C GLY A 55 9.53 1.97 -2.03
N VAL A 56 8.40 2.14 -1.34
CA VAL A 56 7.21 1.30 -1.54
C VAL A 56 6.62 1.53 -2.93
N ALA A 57 6.48 2.78 -3.38
CA ALA A 57 6.02 3.08 -4.73
C ALA A 57 6.92 2.45 -5.80
N ALA A 58 8.23 2.57 -5.64
CA ALA A 58 9.21 1.99 -6.56
C ALA A 58 9.13 0.46 -6.61
N ALA A 59 8.95 -0.20 -5.45
CA ALA A 59 8.79 -1.66 -5.39
C ALA A 59 7.51 -2.13 -6.10
N LEU A 60 6.41 -1.37 -5.97
CA LEU A 60 5.14 -1.67 -6.65
C LEU A 60 5.23 -1.45 -8.16
N CYS A 61 5.85 -0.36 -8.61
CA CYS A 61 6.00 -0.08 -10.05
C CYS A 61 6.96 -1.03 -10.78
N ALA A 62 7.78 -1.78 -10.05
CA ALA A 62 8.68 -2.79 -10.62
C ALA A 62 8.01 -4.15 -10.85
N HIS A 63 6.72 -4.29 -10.52
CA HIS A 63 5.89 -5.48 -10.71
C HIS A 63 4.74 -5.18 -11.66
#